data_AF-A0A450WZH2-F1
#
_entry.id   AF-A0A450WZH2-F1
#
_cell.length_a   1.000
_cell.length_b   1.000
_cell.length_c   1.000
_cell.angle_alpha   90.00
_cell.angle_beta   90.00
_cell.angle_gamma   90.00
#
_symmetry.space_group_name_H-M   'P 1'
#
loop_
_entity.id
_entity.type
_entity.pdbx_description
1 polymer ?
#
loop_
_entity_poly.entity_id
_entity_poly.type
_entity_poly.pdbx_seq_one_letter_code
_entity_poly.pdbx_strand_id
1 'polypeptide(L)' 'VMEFKRLEKGEEMEEQLTAALAQIREKQYPATLRGEGAREVLELAVVFDGKRLEVRERLWDLPKADGD' A
#
# COMPACT_ATOMS: atom_id res chain seq x y z
N VAL A 1 3.93 0.97 -4.94
CA VAL A 1 4.19 1.87 -3.81
C VAL A 1 4.23 1.05 -2.54
N MET A 2 5.15 1.36 -1.63
CA MET A 2 5.27 0.66 -0.35
C MET A 2 5.30 1.66 0.79
N GLU A 3 4.59 1.35 1.88
CA GLU A 3 4.75 2.01 3.17
C GLU A 3 5.20 0.95 4.19
N PHE A 4 6.31 1.24 4.87
CA PHE A 4 6.90 0.36 5.87
C PHE A 4 6.76 0.98 7.26
N LYS A 5 6.33 0.16 8.22
CA LYS A 5 6.28 0.54 9.63
C LYS A 5 6.95 -0.51 10.51
N ARG A 6 7.55 -0.03 11.59
CA ARG A 6 7.92 -0.86 12.72
C ARG A 6 6.77 -0.85 13.72
N LEU A 7 6.34 -2.02 14.20
CA LEU A 7 5.33 -2.13 15.24
C LEU A 7 5.91 -1.67 16.58
N GLU A 8 5.30 -0.67 17.20
CA GLU A 8 5.68 -0.13 18.50
C GLU A 8 4.95 -0.87 19.64
N LYS A 9 5.40 -0.65 20.88
CA LYS A 9 4.82 -1.31 22.05
C LYS A 9 3.36 -0.84 22.26
N GLY A 10 2.43 -1.79 22.27
CA GLY A 10 1.00 -1.52 22.48
C GLY A 10 0.24 -1.21 21.20
N GLU A 11 0.89 -1.28 20.05
CA GLU A 11 0.22 -1.27 18.74
C GLU A 11 -0.10 -2.69 18.29
N GLU A 12 -1.18 -2.82 17.53
CA GLU A 12 -1.59 -4.10 16.95
C GLU A 12 -1.20 -4.17 15.46
N MET A 13 -0.68 -5.33 15.05
CA MET A 13 -0.19 -5.57 13.68
C MET A 13 -1.24 -5.21 12.62
N GLU A 14 -2.48 -5.62 12.84
CA GLU A 14 -3.59 -5.41 11.91
C GLU A 14 -3.99 -3.95 11.75
N GLU A 15 -3.99 -3.20 12.86
CA GLU A 15 -4.28 -1.77 12.84
C GLU A 15 -3.17 -1.03 12.08
N GLN A 16 -1.91 -1.40 12.29
CA GLN A 16 -0.79 -0.77 11.60
C GLN A 16 -0.72 -1.12 10.11
N LEU A 17 -1.06 -2.35 9.71
CA LEU A 17 -1.18 -2.73 8.30
C LEU A 17 -2.26 -1.89 7.60
N THR A 18 -3.39 -1.70 8.27
CA THR A 18 -4.50 -0.86 7.76
C THR A 18 -4.08 0.60 7.66
N ALA A 19 -3.41 1.13 8.69
CA ALA A 19 -2.90 2.50 8.70
C ALA A 19 -1.83 2.73 7.63
N ALA A 20 -0.94 1.76 7.39
CA ALA A 20 0.07 1.86 6.32
C ALA A 20 -0.57 1.92 4.93
N LEU A 21 -1.60 1.11 4.66
CA LEU A 21 -2.36 1.23 3.42
C LEU A 21 -3.09 2.58 3.29
N ALA A 22 -3.65 3.09 4.38
CA ALA A 22 -4.30 4.40 4.39
C ALA A 22 -3.30 5.52 4.05
N GLN A 23 -2.09 5.47 4.63
CA GLN A 23 -1.03 6.44 4.36
C GLN A 23 -0.57 6.45 2.89
N ILE A 24 -0.50 5.28 2.22
CA ILE A 24 -0.21 5.22 0.78
C ILE A 24 -1.22 6.04 -0.02
N ARG A 25 -2.51 5.95 0.35
CA ARG A 25 -3.60 6.66 -0.31
C ARG A 25 -3.62 8.16 0.01
N GLU A 26 -3.43 8.52 1.27
CA GLU A 26 -3.38 9.91 1.73
C GLU A 26 -2.26 10.70 1.05
N LYS A 27 -1.10 10.07 0.85
CA LYS A 27 0.04 10.68 0.15
C LYS A 27 -0.15 10.74 -1.37
N GLN A 28 -1.27 10.22 -1.90
CA GLN A 28 -1.64 10.20 -3.31
C GLN A 28 -0.59 9.59 -4.27
N TYR A 29 0.37 8.81 -3.77
CA TYR A 29 1.42 8.20 -4.58
C TYR A 29 0.89 7.37 -5.76
N PRO A 30 -0.19 6.56 -5.60
CA PRO A 30 -0.73 5.82 -6.73
C PRO A 30 -1.32 6.74 -7.81
N ALA A 31 -1.94 7.86 -7.42
CA ALA A 31 -2.51 8.83 -8.36
C ALA A 31 -1.42 9.56 -9.15
N THR A 32 -0.33 9.96 -8.49
CA THR A 32 0.84 10.57 -9.16
C THR A 32 1.45 9.61 -10.18
N LEU A 33 1.75 8.37 -9.79
CA LEU A 33 2.33 7.37 -10.68
C LEU A 33 1.44 7.07 -11.89
N ARG A 34 0.12 7.05 -11.70
CA ARG A 34 -0.85 6.91 -12.79
C ARG A 34 -0.84 8.11 -13.72
N GLY A 35 -0.75 9.33 -13.18
CA GLY A 35 -0.57 10.55 -13.96
C GLY A 35 0.71 10.54 -14.81
N GLU A 36 1.74 9.84 -14.35
CA GLU A 36 3.00 9.62 -15.08
C GLU A 36 2.97 8.43 -16.05
N GLY A 37 1.83 7.75 -16.18
CA GLY A 37 1.62 6.68 -17.16
C GLY A 37 1.72 5.25 -16.60
N ALA A 38 1.84 5.07 -15.29
CA ALA A 38 1.76 3.73 -14.68
C ALA A 38 0.34 3.16 -14.82
N ARG A 39 0.22 2.02 -15.50
CA ARG A 39 -1.08 1.36 -15.76
C ARG A 39 -1.59 0.59 -14.55
N GLU A 40 -0.66 0.02 -13.79
CA GLU A 40 -0.93 -0.79 -12.61
C GLU A 40 -0.06 -0.28 -11.47
N VAL A 41 -0.67 -0.11 -10.30
CA VAL A 41 0.06 0.25 -9.08
C VAL A 41 -0.24 -0.81 -8.03
N LEU A 42 0.80 -1.55 -7.63
CA LEU A 42 0.73 -2.44 -6.47
C LEU A 42 1.04 -1.63 -5.21
N GLU A 43 0.10 -1.57 -4.28
CA GLU A 43 0.28 -1.01 -2.94
C GLU A 43 0.70 -2.11 -1.97
N LEU A 44 1.74 -1.86 -1.19
CA LEU A 44 2.26 -2.79 -0.17
C LEU A 44 2.34 -2.07 1.18
N ALA A 45 1.49 -2.48 2.12
CA ALA A 45 1.68 -2.15 3.53
C ALA A 45 2.54 -3.24 4.17
N VAL A 46 3.62 -2.82 4.82
CA VAL A 46 4.58 -3.73 5.45
C VAL A 46 4.77 -3.33 6.90
N VAL A 47 4.52 -4.26 7.82
CA VAL A 47 4.71 -4.03 9.26
C VAL A 47 5.64 -5.07 9.85
N PHE A 48 6.63 -4.61 10.60
CA PHE A 48 7.66 -5.45 11.22
C PHE A 48 7.70 -5.26 12.74
N ASP A 49 7.58 -6.35 13.51
CA ASP A 49 7.61 -6.29 14.99
C ASP A 49 9.01 -6.48 15.61
N GLY A 50 10.05 -6.62 14.77
CA GLY A 50 11.41 -6.98 15.20
C GLY A 50 11.76 -8.46 15.03
N LYS A 51 10.75 -9.33 14.80
CA LYS A 51 10.90 -10.78 14.57
C LYS A 51 10.04 -11.28 13.42
N ARG A 52 8.84 -10.75 13.25
CA ARG A 52 7.83 -11.11 12.25
C ARG A 52 7.56 -9.92 11.35
N LEU A 53 7.40 -10.23 10.07
CA LEU A 53 7.06 -9.30 9.02
C LEU A 53 5.71 -9.73 8.44
N GLU A 54 4.77 -8.80 8.36
CA GLU A 54 3.52 -9.02 7.65
C GLU A 54 3.39 -8.02 6.50
N VAL A 55 2.83 -8.51 5.40
CA VAL A 55 2.64 -7.75 4.18
C VAL A 55 1.18 -7.83 3.78
N ARG A 56 0.57 -6.67 3.53
CA ARG A 56 -0.75 -6.57 2.93
C ARG A 56 -0.63 -5.86 1.60
N GLU A 57 -1.02 -6.57 0.56
CA GLU A 57 -1.01 -6.04 -0.79
C GLU A 57 -2.40 -5.62 -1.24
N ARG A 58 -2.44 -4.65 -2.16
CA ARG A 58 -3.64 -4.34 -2.90
C ARG A 58 -3.26 -3.80 -4.28
N LEU A 59 -3.75 -4.46 -5.31
CA LEU A 59 -3.52 -4.09 -6.70
C LEU A 59 -4.56 -3.08 -7.16
N TRP A 60 -4.11 -2.02 -7.80
CA TRP A 60 -4.94 -1.06 -8.50
C TRP A 60 -4.69 -1.15 -9.98
N ASP A 61 -5.63 -1.76 -10.68
CA ASP A 61 -5.70 -1.69 -12.13
C ASP A 61 -6.54 -0.47 -12.55
N LEU A 62 -6.27 0.04 -13.75
CA LEU A 62 -7.31 0.73 -14.50
C LEU A 62 -8.19 -0.35 -15.12
N PRO A 63 -9.52 -0.16 -15.23
CA PRO A 63 -10.30 -1.00 -16.11
C PRO A 63 -9.61 -0.97 -17.48
N LYS A 64 -9.34 -2.15 -18.04
CA LYS A 64 -8.90 -2.24 -19.43
C LYS A 64 -9.90 -1.40 -20.23
N ALA A 65 -9.41 -0.47 -21.06
CA ALA A 65 -10.27 0.11 -22.06
C ALA A 65 -10.81 -1.07 -22.85
N ASP A 66 -12.09 -1.39 -22.67
CA ASP A 66 -12.77 -2.39 -23.46
C ASP A 66 -12.55 -1.98 -24.92
N GLY A 67 -11.85 -2.84 -25.65
CA GLY A 67 -11.47 -2.59 -27.04
C GLY A 67 -12.70 -2.53 -27.93
N ASP A 68 -12.68 -1.51 -28.79
CA ASP A 68 -13.56 -1.21 -29.93
C ASP A 68 -13.89 -2.44 -30.81
#